data_AF-A0A9E4D8S3-F1
#
_entry.id   AF-A0A9E4D8S3-F1
#
_cell.length_a   1.000
_cell.length_b   1.000
_cell.length_c   1.000
_cell.angle_alpha   90.00
_cell.angle_beta   90.00
_cell.angle_gamma   90.00
#
_symmetry.space_group_name_H-M   'P 1'
#
loop_
_entity.id
_entity.type
_entity.pdbx_description
1 polymer ?
#
loop_
_entity_poly.entity_id
_entity_poly.type
_entity_poly.pdbx_seq_one_letter_code
_entity_poly.pdbx_strand_id
1 'polypeptide(L)'
;MQPIPAGERLLFNASLVLASLVLSALAAWRYPVVGADGIQHLMLAREAAASGIVASVGSFTLPLYPVLIGTLHRASSLSLLACAQVLDAALLALLAVNITRFATRLCGEQALAAWIALLVLLFPQLNGYRSVVAPDAGFWALLFGALLPLLRYRTSQRWQDGLCWAAFGLGAAAFRLEALAYLLLLPLVFLRADAPGARSMATARLYGCIGVLLLPPALVLARLGLLQIPLDAIADALHGSARALGDGFVAARTTYASTVLDPHARGMATLSLTAGLLTVLALKAAEVFGILYCMLLGWGVVRRRAALPTAARRTWRALLLIAILIAGCFVLGHRFVGVRDVMVLCLLALVPTAQALRSLALAARDARRERAFLFSAGVAIALLLIDGFARTPSA
;
A
#
# COMPACT_ATOMS: atom_id res chain seq x y z
N MET A 1 19.79 -19.75 -14.19
CA MET A 1 19.25 -18.70 -15.08
C MET A 1 20.08 -17.44 -14.91
N GLN A 2 20.66 -16.93 -15.98
CA GLN A 2 21.55 -15.77 -15.94
C GLN A 2 20.78 -14.51 -15.51
N PRO A 3 21.38 -13.62 -14.70
CA PRO A 3 20.76 -12.35 -14.35
C PRO A 3 20.56 -11.51 -15.62
N ILE A 4 19.37 -10.94 -15.79
CA ILE A 4 19.08 -9.97 -16.85
C ILE A 4 20.15 -8.87 -16.82
N PRO A 5 20.76 -8.50 -17.95
CA PRO A 5 21.73 -7.40 -18.04
C PRO A 5 21.20 -6.12 -17.35
N ALA A 6 22.10 -5.34 -16.76
CA ALA A 6 21.71 -4.11 -16.07
C ALA A 6 20.96 -3.13 -16.99
N GLY A 7 21.34 -3.06 -18.28
CA GLY A 7 20.68 -2.22 -19.29
C GLY A 7 19.23 -2.63 -19.57
N GLU A 8 18.97 -3.91 -19.79
CA GLU A 8 17.61 -4.43 -20.03
C GLU A 8 16.68 -4.18 -18.82
N ARG A 9 17.21 -4.29 -17.60
CA ARG A 9 16.45 -3.95 -16.38
C ARG A 9 16.10 -2.47 -16.30
N LEU A 10 16.99 -1.58 -16.76
CA LEU A 10 16.70 -0.15 -16.78
C LEU A 10 15.61 0.15 -17.80
N LEU A 11 15.71 -0.40 -19.01
CA LEU A 11 14.71 -0.25 -20.08
C LEU A 11 13.33 -0.77 -19.63
N PHE A 12 13.28 -1.93 -18.97
CA PHE A 12 12.04 -2.48 -18.43
C PHE A 12 11.41 -1.57 -17.36
N ASN A 13 12.21 -1.02 -16.44
CA ASN A 13 11.67 -0.09 -15.44
C ASN A 13 11.20 1.22 -16.09
N ALA A 14 11.92 1.71 -17.11
CA ALA A 14 11.55 2.91 -17.84
C ALA A 14 10.23 2.73 -18.61
N SER A 15 10.03 1.59 -19.27
CA SER A 15 8.77 1.29 -19.96
C SER A 15 7.60 1.14 -18.98
N LEU A 16 7.82 0.53 -17.81
CA LEU A 16 6.83 0.43 -16.74
C LEU A 16 6.43 1.81 -16.20
N VAL A 17 7.40 2.69 -15.97
CA VAL A 17 7.16 4.07 -15.55
C VAL A 17 6.36 4.81 -16.62
N LEU A 18 6.79 4.75 -17.87
CA LEU A 18 6.10 5.40 -18.99
C LEU A 18 4.65 4.91 -19.13
N ALA A 19 4.42 3.60 -19.07
CA ALA A 19 3.08 3.02 -19.15
C ALA A 19 2.19 3.50 -18.00
N SER A 20 2.72 3.55 -16.76
CA SER A 20 1.97 4.08 -15.62
C SER A 20 1.64 5.57 -15.80
N LEU A 21 2.59 6.38 -16.27
CA LEU A 21 2.37 7.81 -16.50
C LEU A 21 1.33 8.06 -17.60
N VAL A 22 1.37 7.30 -18.69
CA VAL A 22 0.36 7.37 -19.77
C VAL A 22 -1.03 7.03 -19.24
N LEU A 23 -1.16 5.95 -18.45
CA LEU A 23 -2.46 5.60 -17.82
C LEU A 23 -2.95 6.70 -16.88
N SER A 24 -2.06 7.32 -16.09
CA SER A 24 -2.43 8.43 -15.21
C SER A 24 -2.84 9.68 -15.98
N ALA A 25 -2.14 10.01 -17.08
CA ALA A 25 -2.51 11.13 -17.94
C ALA A 25 -3.89 10.91 -18.60
N LEU A 26 -4.16 9.69 -19.08
CA LEU A 26 -5.47 9.32 -19.62
C LEU A 26 -6.58 9.43 -18.58
N ALA A 27 -6.33 8.99 -17.34
CA ALA A 27 -7.30 9.12 -16.24
C ALA A 27 -7.57 10.58 -15.88
N ALA A 28 -6.52 11.40 -15.75
CA ALA A 28 -6.63 12.83 -15.46
C ALA A 28 -7.41 13.59 -16.56
N TRP A 29 -7.23 13.20 -17.83
CA TRP A 29 -7.96 13.80 -18.94
C TRP A 29 -9.46 13.45 -18.94
N ARG A 30 -9.82 12.22 -18.54
CA ARG A 30 -11.20 11.73 -18.59
C ARG A 30 -12.06 12.18 -17.41
N TYR A 31 -11.49 12.27 -16.21
CA TYR A 31 -12.21 12.65 -14.99
C TYR A 31 -11.40 13.69 -14.19
N PRO A 32 -11.51 14.99 -14.52
CA PRO A 32 -10.85 16.06 -13.77
C PRO A 32 -11.58 16.42 -12.45
N VAL A 33 -12.55 15.62 -12.01
CA VAL A 33 -13.39 15.94 -10.84
C VAL A 33 -12.66 15.57 -9.56
N VAL A 34 -12.49 16.56 -8.68
CA VAL A 34 -11.83 16.39 -7.40
C VAL A 34 -12.87 16.02 -6.34
N GLY A 35 -12.66 14.90 -5.64
CA GLY A 35 -13.50 14.51 -4.49
C GLY A 35 -13.32 15.45 -3.30
N ALA A 36 -14.23 15.37 -2.31
CA ALA A 36 -14.20 16.24 -1.12
C ALA A 36 -12.86 16.21 -0.36
N ASP A 37 -12.31 15.01 -0.13
CA ASP A 37 -10.98 14.81 0.49
C ASP A 37 -9.87 15.51 -0.32
N GLY A 38 -9.95 15.41 -1.66
CA GLY A 38 -9.01 16.06 -2.56
C GLY A 38 -9.07 17.58 -2.49
N ILE A 39 -10.27 18.16 -2.36
CA ILE A 39 -10.45 19.61 -2.20
C ILE A 39 -9.77 20.08 -0.90
N GLN A 40 -9.95 19.35 0.20
CA GLN A 40 -9.30 19.68 1.47
C GLN A 40 -7.78 19.69 1.30
N HIS A 41 -7.19 18.67 0.65
CA HIS A 41 -5.75 18.63 0.40
C HIS A 41 -5.25 19.77 -0.50
N LEU A 42 -6.03 20.18 -1.51
CA LEU A 42 -5.67 21.30 -2.38
C LEU A 42 -5.76 22.65 -1.66
N MET A 43 -6.77 22.84 -0.79
CA MET A 43 -6.90 24.04 0.03
C MET A 43 -5.73 24.18 1.00
N LEU A 44 -5.38 23.06 1.66
CA LEU A 44 -4.21 22.94 2.51
C LEU A 44 -2.90 23.20 1.71
N ALA A 45 -2.78 22.67 0.49
CA ALA A 45 -1.61 22.93 -0.36
C ALA A 45 -1.49 24.41 -0.76
N ARG A 46 -2.62 25.09 -0.98
CA ARG A 46 -2.67 26.53 -1.24
C ARG A 46 -2.18 27.34 -0.05
N GLU A 47 -2.64 26.98 1.14
CA GLU A 47 -2.17 27.61 2.38
C GLU A 47 -0.67 27.41 2.57
N ALA A 48 -0.18 26.18 2.39
CA ALA A 48 1.26 25.88 2.46
C ALA A 48 2.11 26.65 1.44
N ALA A 49 1.58 26.88 0.23
CA ALA A 49 2.26 27.71 -0.76
C ALA A 49 2.33 29.19 -0.35
N ALA A 50 1.28 29.70 0.30
CA ALA A 50 1.15 31.11 0.69
C ALA A 50 1.87 31.46 2.01
N SER A 51 1.66 30.69 3.08
CA SER A 51 2.16 30.97 4.43
C SER A 51 3.50 30.29 4.74
N GLY A 52 3.93 29.36 3.87
CA GLY A 52 5.16 28.59 4.04
C GLY A 52 5.02 27.42 5.03
N ILE A 53 6.06 26.58 5.06
CA ILE A 53 6.04 25.28 5.75
C ILE A 53 5.83 25.46 7.27
N VAL A 54 6.43 26.49 7.88
CA VAL A 54 6.41 26.69 9.35
C VAL A 54 5.03 27.10 9.86
N ALA A 55 4.34 28.03 9.17
CA ALA A 55 2.99 28.44 9.53
C ALA A 55 1.97 27.31 9.32
N SER A 56 2.28 26.37 8.42
CA SER A 56 1.43 25.23 8.08
C SER A 56 1.56 24.05 9.06
N VAL A 57 2.54 24.00 9.96
CA VAL A 57 2.66 22.82 10.86
C VAL A 57 1.52 22.75 11.88
N GLY A 58 0.90 23.88 12.23
CA GLY A 58 -0.19 23.95 13.21
C GLY A 58 -1.58 23.55 12.69
N SER A 59 -1.82 23.64 11.37
CA SER A 59 -3.16 23.42 10.78
C SER A 59 -3.35 22.02 10.17
N PHE A 60 -2.30 21.18 10.14
CA PHE A 60 -2.26 19.95 9.34
C PHE A 60 -1.93 18.75 10.23
N THR A 61 -2.77 17.72 10.20
CA THR A 61 -2.48 16.46 10.91
C THR A 61 -1.31 15.70 10.28
N LEU A 62 -1.20 15.71 8.94
CA LEU A 62 -0.10 15.11 8.16
C LEU A 62 0.27 16.05 6.98
N PRO A 63 1.24 16.97 7.15
CA PRO A 63 1.46 18.05 6.19
C PRO A 63 2.18 17.63 4.91
N LEU A 64 2.83 16.46 4.87
CA LEU A 64 3.77 16.13 3.79
C LEU A 64 3.13 16.21 2.40
N TYR A 65 1.96 15.58 2.20
CA TYR A 65 1.33 15.54 0.90
C TYR A 65 0.91 16.93 0.38
N PRO A 66 0.14 17.75 1.14
CA PRO A 66 -0.14 19.13 0.77
C PRO A 66 1.11 20.01 0.57
N VAL A 67 2.15 19.85 1.40
CA VAL A 67 3.40 20.61 1.28
C VAL A 67 4.14 20.26 -0.01
N LEU A 68 4.17 18.98 -0.41
CA LEU A 68 4.75 18.59 -1.70
C LEU A 68 3.99 19.22 -2.86
N ILE A 69 2.66 19.24 -2.83
CA ILE A 69 1.85 19.90 -3.87
C ILE A 69 2.15 21.40 -3.91
N GLY A 70 2.15 22.08 -2.76
CA GLY A 70 2.42 23.51 -2.65
C GLY A 70 3.82 23.90 -3.11
N THR A 71 4.84 23.09 -2.80
CA THR A 71 6.21 23.33 -3.26
C THR A 71 6.36 23.11 -4.77
N LEU A 72 5.72 22.07 -5.33
CA LEU A 72 5.65 21.87 -6.78
C LEU A 72 4.95 23.05 -7.47
N HIS A 73 3.85 23.55 -6.91
CA HIS A 73 3.12 24.70 -7.44
C HIS A 73 4.01 25.95 -7.51
N ARG A 74 4.73 26.25 -6.43
CA ARG A 74 5.69 27.37 -6.39
C ARG A 74 6.84 27.22 -7.38
N ALA A 75 7.28 25.99 -7.66
CA ALA A 75 8.40 25.73 -8.57
C ALA A 75 8.00 25.67 -10.05
N SER A 76 6.78 25.24 -10.38
CA SER A 76 6.40 24.87 -11.75
C SER A 76 5.39 25.81 -12.42
N SER A 77 4.80 26.78 -11.71
CA SER A 77 3.70 27.65 -12.17
C SER A 77 2.41 26.93 -12.61
N LEU A 78 2.38 25.59 -12.51
CA LEU A 78 1.20 24.76 -12.80
C LEU A 78 0.09 25.00 -11.78
N SER A 79 -1.16 24.69 -12.12
CA SER A 79 -2.26 24.73 -11.14
C SER A 79 -2.02 23.71 -10.02
N LEU A 80 -2.55 23.97 -8.82
CA LEU A 80 -2.44 23.05 -7.68
C LEU A 80 -2.96 21.64 -8.03
N LEU A 81 -4.06 21.57 -8.80
CA LEU A 81 -4.61 20.31 -9.27
C LEU A 81 -3.63 19.56 -10.19
N ALA A 82 -3.02 20.26 -11.15
CA ALA A 82 -2.03 19.64 -12.04
C ALA A 82 -0.79 19.16 -11.25
N CYS A 83 -0.32 19.94 -10.27
CA CYS A 83 0.76 19.51 -9.37
C CYS A 83 0.40 18.24 -8.59
N ALA A 84 -0.82 18.16 -8.06
CA ALA A 84 -1.31 16.97 -7.36
C ALA A 84 -1.36 15.75 -8.30
N GLN A 85 -1.94 15.90 -9.48
CA GLN A 85 -2.02 14.82 -10.48
C GLN A 85 -0.63 14.33 -10.94
N VAL A 86 0.32 15.25 -11.15
CA VAL A 86 1.71 14.90 -11.50
C VAL A 86 2.39 14.15 -10.35
N LEU A 87 2.20 14.61 -9.11
CA LEU A 87 2.74 13.95 -7.92
C LEU A 87 2.17 12.54 -7.77
N ASP A 88 0.85 12.38 -7.86
CA ASP A 88 0.19 11.08 -7.74
C ASP A 88 0.58 10.12 -8.87
N ALA A 89 0.69 10.62 -10.11
CA ALA A 89 1.19 9.84 -11.24
C ALA A 89 2.62 9.34 -11.00
N ALA A 90 3.51 10.19 -10.48
CA ALA A 90 4.88 9.81 -10.13
C ALA A 90 4.92 8.77 -9.00
N LEU A 91 4.10 8.94 -7.96
CA LEU A 91 4.01 7.99 -6.84
C LEU A 91 3.44 6.64 -7.28
N LEU A 92 2.42 6.61 -8.14
CA LEU A 92 1.87 5.36 -8.70
C LEU A 92 2.88 4.65 -9.62
N ALA A 93 3.65 5.40 -10.42
CA ALA A 93 4.75 4.82 -11.20
C ALA A 93 5.84 4.24 -10.28
N LEU A 94 6.19 4.94 -9.20
CA LEU A 94 7.13 4.44 -8.20
C LEU A 94 6.62 3.17 -7.50
N LEU A 95 5.33 3.13 -7.16
CA LEU A 95 4.67 1.92 -6.63
C LEU A 95 4.82 0.75 -7.58
N ALA A 96 4.50 0.93 -8.87
CA ALA A 96 4.58 -0.13 -9.86
C ALA A 96 6.00 -0.72 -9.98
N VAL A 97 7.02 0.14 -9.95
CA VAL A 97 8.43 -0.30 -9.94
C VAL A 97 8.78 -1.02 -8.63
N ASN A 98 8.41 -0.45 -7.47
CA ASN A 98 8.76 -0.99 -6.17
C ASN A 98 8.10 -2.35 -5.91
N ILE A 99 6.81 -2.52 -6.21
CA ILE A 99 6.13 -3.81 -6.02
C ILE A 99 6.70 -4.89 -6.96
N THR A 100 7.05 -4.53 -8.19
CA THR A 100 7.65 -5.46 -9.16
C THR A 100 9.04 -5.92 -8.69
N ARG A 101 9.86 -4.99 -8.21
CA ARG A 101 11.18 -5.30 -7.64
C ARG A 101 11.08 -6.08 -6.33
N PHE A 102 10.12 -5.74 -5.48
CA PHE A 102 9.84 -6.46 -4.23
C PHE A 102 9.51 -7.92 -4.53
N ALA A 103 8.54 -8.16 -5.40
CA ALA A 103 8.00 -9.48 -5.65
C ALA A 103 8.98 -10.39 -6.44
N THR A 104 9.74 -9.83 -7.39
CA THR A 104 10.83 -10.57 -8.06
C THR A 104 11.95 -10.92 -7.10
N ARG A 105 12.33 -10.02 -6.19
CA ARG A 105 13.36 -10.29 -5.17
C ARG A 105 12.88 -11.30 -4.13
N LEU A 106 11.62 -11.19 -3.70
CA LEU A 106 10.99 -12.09 -2.74
C LEU A 106 10.94 -13.52 -3.30
N CYS A 107 10.53 -13.68 -4.55
CA CYS A 107 10.44 -15.00 -5.21
C CYS A 107 11.79 -15.50 -5.74
N GLY A 108 12.80 -14.63 -5.85
CA GLY A 108 14.09 -14.99 -6.43
C GLY A 108 14.07 -15.14 -7.95
N GLU A 109 13.03 -14.67 -8.63
CA GLU A 109 12.84 -14.88 -10.05
C GLU A 109 12.54 -13.60 -10.82
N GLN A 110 13.42 -13.25 -11.77
CA GLN A 110 13.28 -12.07 -12.62
C GLN A 110 12.21 -12.23 -13.71
N ALA A 111 11.96 -13.45 -14.21
CA ALA A 111 10.92 -13.71 -15.19
C ALA A 111 9.51 -13.38 -14.68
N LEU A 112 9.33 -13.24 -13.36
CA LEU A 112 8.08 -12.81 -12.75
C LEU A 112 7.80 -11.31 -12.96
N ALA A 113 8.82 -10.51 -13.30
CA ALA A 113 8.74 -9.04 -13.36
C ALA A 113 7.64 -8.56 -14.31
N ALA A 114 7.61 -9.09 -15.54
CA ALA A 114 6.64 -8.70 -16.55
C ALA A 114 5.20 -9.03 -16.13
N TRP A 115 4.98 -10.17 -15.48
CA TRP A 115 3.66 -10.59 -15.01
C TRP A 115 3.15 -9.71 -13.86
N ILE A 116 4.01 -9.35 -12.90
CA ILE A 116 3.64 -8.43 -11.82
C ILE A 116 3.37 -7.04 -12.39
N ALA A 117 4.25 -6.53 -13.24
CA ALA A 117 4.09 -5.23 -13.86
C ALA A 117 2.78 -5.12 -14.64
N LEU A 118 2.44 -6.14 -15.43
CA LEU A 118 1.16 -6.23 -16.14
C LEU A 118 -0.02 -6.20 -15.16
N LEU A 119 0.00 -7.07 -14.14
CA LEU A 119 -1.09 -7.15 -13.16
C LEU A 119 -1.28 -5.85 -12.37
N VAL A 120 -0.20 -5.14 -12.04
CA VAL A 120 -0.26 -3.86 -11.31
C VAL A 120 -0.79 -2.74 -12.20
N LEU A 121 -0.35 -2.66 -13.46
CA LEU A 121 -0.84 -1.66 -14.42
C LEU A 121 -2.32 -1.85 -14.74
N LEU A 122 -2.80 -3.09 -14.75
CA LEU A 122 -4.20 -3.42 -15.04
C LEU A 122 -5.09 -3.52 -13.79
N PHE A 123 -4.53 -3.25 -12.61
CA PHE A 123 -5.25 -3.42 -11.38
C PHE A 123 -6.41 -2.41 -11.28
N PRO A 124 -7.69 -2.85 -11.29
CA PRO A 124 -8.83 -1.95 -11.49
C PRO A 124 -8.88 -0.83 -10.46
N GLN A 125 -8.66 -1.17 -9.19
CA GLN A 125 -8.74 -0.17 -8.14
C GLN A 125 -7.60 0.86 -8.24
N LEU A 126 -6.37 0.45 -8.56
CA LEU A 126 -5.28 1.41 -8.76
C LEU A 126 -5.56 2.34 -9.93
N ASN A 127 -6.20 1.84 -11.00
CA ASN A 127 -6.60 2.68 -12.14
C ASN A 127 -7.70 3.68 -11.76
N GLY A 128 -8.66 3.30 -10.90
CA GLY A 128 -9.63 4.23 -10.33
C GLY A 128 -9.00 5.29 -9.41
N TYR A 129 -7.89 4.99 -8.73
CA TYR A 129 -7.14 5.95 -7.92
C TYR A 129 -6.30 6.94 -8.73
N ARG A 130 -6.10 6.73 -10.04
CA ARG A 130 -5.24 7.62 -10.86
C ARG A 130 -5.76 9.04 -11.01
N SER A 131 -7.07 9.24 -10.89
CA SER A 131 -7.71 10.56 -10.92
C SER A 131 -7.98 11.14 -9.52
N VAL A 132 -7.70 10.38 -8.46
CA VAL A 132 -8.00 10.78 -7.08
C VAL A 132 -6.80 11.49 -6.47
N VAL A 133 -7.04 12.70 -5.98
CA VAL A 133 -6.07 13.48 -5.19
C VAL A 133 -6.08 12.96 -3.75
N ALA A 134 -5.19 12.01 -3.44
CA ALA A 134 -5.09 11.42 -2.12
C ALA A 134 -3.65 11.02 -1.76
N PRO A 135 -3.26 11.12 -0.47
CA PRO A 135 -1.92 10.73 -0.01
C PRO A 135 -1.62 9.23 -0.12
N ASP A 136 -2.63 8.42 -0.43
CA ASP A 136 -2.57 6.96 -0.41
C ASP A 136 -1.50 6.38 -1.35
N ALA A 137 -1.34 6.97 -2.55
CA ALA A 137 -0.34 6.54 -3.52
C ALA A 137 1.08 6.62 -2.94
N GLY A 138 1.37 7.68 -2.17
CA GLY A 138 2.66 7.87 -1.52
C GLY A 138 2.92 6.85 -0.43
N PHE A 139 1.91 6.57 0.40
CA PHE A 139 1.97 5.51 1.40
C PHE A 139 2.30 4.15 0.76
N TRP A 140 1.56 3.72 -0.27
CA TRP A 140 1.80 2.42 -0.90
C TRP A 140 3.18 2.36 -1.57
N ALA A 141 3.55 3.40 -2.32
CA ALA A 141 4.81 3.43 -3.08
C ALA A 141 6.02 3.30 -2.15
N LEU A 142 6.03 4.07 -1.06
CA LEU A 142 7.13 4.09 -0.09
C LEU A 142 7.11 2.86 0.81
N LEU A 143 5.93 2.33 1.18
CA LEU A 143 5.84 1.08 1.96
C LEU A 143 6.47 -0.08 1.18
N PHE A 144 6.08 -0.31 -0.09
CA PHE A 144 6.71 -1.33 -0.91
C PHE A 144 8.18 -1.03 -1.21
N GLY A 145 8.54 0.25 -1.30
CA GLY A 145 9.93 0.72 -1.37
C GLY A 145 10.76 0.31 -0.16
N ALA A 146 10.20 0.37 1.05
CA ALA A 146 10.85 -0.04 2.30
C ALA A 146 11.03 -1.56 2.41
N LEU A 147 10.14 -2.37 1.82
CA LEU A 147 10.24 -3.83 1.88
C LEU A 147 11.49 -4.38 1.16
N LEU A 148 11.99 -3.69 0.12
CA LEU A 148 13.22 -4.09 -0.59
C LEU A 148 14.48 -4.05 0.29
N PRO A 149 14.86 -2.90 0.87
CA PRO A 149 16.01 -2.82 1.75
C PRO A 149 15.81 -3.71 2.98
N LEU A 150 14.58 -3.92 3.47
CA LEU A 150 14.34 -4.89 4.55
C LEU A 150 14.70 -6.33 4.15
N LEU A 151 14.32 -6.75 2.93
CA LEU A 151 14.73 -8.06 2.37
C LEU A 151 16.25 -8.17 2.23
N ARG A 152 16.93 -7.09 1.84
CA ARG A 152 18.41 -7.06 1.71
C ARG A 152 19.07 -7.10 3.08
N TYR A 153 18.62 -6.26 4.01
CA TYR A 153 19.10 -6.17 5.38
C TYR A 153 19.08 -7.53 6.06
N ARG A 154 18.03 -8.31 5.86
CA ARG A 154 17.93 -9.67 6.39
C ARG A 154 19.11 -10.57 5.99
N THR A 155 19.68 -10.38 4.80
CA THR A 155 20.83 -11.14 4.31
C THR A 155 22.18 -10.45 4.58
N SER A 156 22.24 -9.12 4.44
CA SER A 156 23.48 -8.35 4.45
C SER A 156 23.83 -7.77 5.82
N GLN A 157 22.81 -7.53 6.66
CA GLN A 157 22.87 -6.78 7.92
C GLN A 157 23.58 -5.42 7.82
N ARG A 158 23.63 -4.83 6.62
CA ARG A 158 24.32 -3.55 6.35
C ARG A 158 23.48 -2.38 6.86
N TRP A 159 24.11 -1.43 7.54
CA TRP A 159 23.45 -0.23 8.06
C TRP A 159 22.80 0.61 6.95
N GLN A 160 23.35 0.60 5.73
CA GLN A 160 22.78 1.28 4.57
C GLN A 160 21.38 0.77 4.23
N ASP A 161 21.20 -0.56 4.22
CA ASP A 161 19.88 -1.17 4.01
C ASP A 161 18.93 -0.82 5.17
N GLY A 162 19.44 -0.74 6.40
CA GLY A 162 18.65 -0.30 7.57
C GLY A 162 18.17 1.16 7.47
N LEU A 163 19.05 2.08 7.06
CA LEU A 163 18.71 3.48 6.84
C LEU A 163 17.76 3.67 5.65
N CYS A 164 17.96 2.96 4.53
CA CYS A 164 17.04 3.02 3.41
C CYS A 164 15.64 2.52 3.83
N TRP A 165 15.57 1.43 4.61
CA TRP A 165 14.30 0.95 5.16
C TRP A 165 13.64 1.99 6.06
N ALA A 166 14.39 2.58 7.00
CA ALA A 166 13.88 3.61 7.89
C ALA A 166 13.41 4.85 7.13
N ALA A 167 14.16 5.30 6.12
CA ALA A 167 13.81 6.47 5.30
C ALA A 167 12.53 6.26 4.49
N PHE A 168 12.40 5.13 3.79
CA PHE A 168 11.17 4.81 3.07
C PHE A 168 9.99 4.59 4.02
N GLY A 169 10.21 3.94 5.16
CA GLY A 169 9.15 3.68 6.14
C GLY A 169 8.66 4.95 6.86
N LEU A 170 9.56 5.85 7.25
CA LEU A 170 9.17 7.17 7.80
C LEU A 170 8.52 8.05 6.73
N GLY A 171 9.02 8.00 5.49
CA GLY A 171 8.37 8.65 4.36
C GLY A 171 6.94 8.16 4.18
N ALA A 172 6.70 6.85 4.21
CA ALA A 172 5.36 6.27 4.16
C ALA A 172 4.50 6.71 5.36
N ALA A 173 5.08 6.78 6.56
CA ALA A 173 4.39 7.22 7.77
C ALA A 173 3.94 8.68 7.70
N ALA A 174 4.69 9.52 6.99
CA ALA A 174 4.35 10.92 6.76
C ALA A 174 3.19 11.12 5.76
N PHE A 175 2.87 10.10 4.93
CA PHE A 175 1.63 10.08 4.14
C PHE A 175 0.45 9.53 4.94
N ARG A 176 0.68 8.44 5.69
CA ARG A 176 -0.34 7.80 6.54
C ARG A 176 0.29 7.21 7.80
N LEU A 177 -0.33 7.47 8.95
CA LEU A 177 0.15 6.96 10.24
C LEU A 177 0.17 5.42 10.34
N GLU A 178 -0.63 4.72 9.55
CA GLU A 178 -0.63 3.26 9.46
C GLU A 178 0.75 2.67 9.12
N ALA A 179 1.57 3.41 8.37
CA ALA A 179 2.92 2.98 8.08
C ALA A 179 3.79 2.88 9.33
N LEU A 180 3.46 3.58 10.43
CA LEU A 180 4.13 3.40 11.72
C LEU A 180 3.90 1.98 12.27
N ALA A 181 2.68 1.44 12.13
CA ALA A 181 2.40 0.07 12.55
C ALA A 181 3.24 -0.93 11.76
N TYR A 182 3.38 -0.74 10.43
CA TYR A 182 4.29 -1.55 9.63
C TYR A 182 5.76 -1.35 10.07
N LEU A 183 6.20 -0.12 10.28
CA LEU A 183 7.57 0.21 10.68
C LEU A 183 7.96 -0.45 12.01
N LEU A 184 7.01 -0.52 12.96
CA LEU A 184 7.21 -1.14 14.26
C LEU A 184 7.13 -2.68 14.21
N LEU A 185 6.15 -3.24 13.49
CA LEU A 185 5.90 -4.68 13.49
C LEU A 185 6.83 -5.46 12.55
N LEU A 186 7.25 -4.86 11.42
CA LEU A 186 8.05 -5.56 10.42
C LEU A 186 9.39 -6.07 10.97
N PRO A 187 10.24 -5.28 11.65
CA PRO A 187 11.51 -5.78 12.20
C PRO A 187 11.33 -7.00 13.08
N LEU A 188 10.29 -7.01 13.92
CA LEU A 188 10.00 -8.08 14.87
C LEU A 188 9.71 -9.39 14.14
N VAL A 189 8.90 -9.37 13.09
CA VAL A 189 8.46 -10.60 12.41
C VAL A 189 9.46 -11.06 11.34
N PHE A 190 10.20 -10.12 10.75
CA PHE A 190 10.93 -10.36 9.51
C PHE A 190 12.38 -10.83 9.71
N LEU A 191 13.02 -10.40 10.81
CA LEU A 191 14.40 -10.76 11.14
C LEU A 191 14.48 -12.19 11.66
N ARG A 192 15.32 -12.99 11.00
CA ARG A 192 15.66 -14.34 11.44
C ARG A 192 17.12 -14.34 11.87
N ALA A 193 17.37 -14.85 13.07
CA ALA A 193 18.67 -15.30 13.48
C ALA A 193 18.47 -16.59 14.28
N ASP A 194 19.39 -17.54 14.13
CA ASP A 194 19.33 -18.82 14.85
C ASP A 194 19.48 -18.62 16.37
N ALA A 195 20.14 -17.53 16.77
CA ALA A 195 20.23 -17.08 18.15
C ALA A 195 19.26 -15.92 18.45
N PRO A 196 18.47 -15.98 19.55
CA PRO A 196 17.53 -14.91 19.92
C PRO A 196 18.23 -13.57 20.17
N GLY A 197 19.45 -13.57 20.71
CA GLY A 197 20.25 -12.35 20.95
C GLY A 197 20.72 -11.66 19.66
N ALA A 198 21.01 -12.43 18.61
CA ALA A 198 21.35 -11.86 17.31
C ALA A 198 20.14 -11.22 16.63
N ARG A 199 18.94 -11.80 16.83
CA ARG A 199 17.68 -11.23 16.34
C ARG A 199 17.33 -9.94 17.06
N SER A 200 17.44 -9.89 18.38
CA SER A 200 17.17 -8.66 19.14
C SER A 200 18.14 -7.55 18.76
N MET A 201 19.43 -7.85 18.60
CA MET A 201 20.44 -6.88 18.15
C MET A 201 20.14 -6.35 16.74
N ALA A 202 19.81 -7.22 15.78
CA ALA A 202 19.43 -6.81 14.43
C ALA A 202 18.17 -5.91 14.43
N THR A 203 17.22 -6.22 15.31
CA THR A 203 15.99 -5.43 15.47
C THR A 203 16.30 -4.07 16.09
N ALA A 204 17.11 -4.03 17.15
CA ALA A 204 17.56 -2.81 17.80
C ALA A 204 18.34 -1.91 16.84
N ARG A 205 19.15 -2.48 15.94
CA ARG A 205 19.84 -1.73 14.88
C ARG A 205 18.86 -1.06 13.91
N LEU A 206 17.80 -1.75 13.49
CA LEU A 206 16.76 -1.15 12.64
C LEU A 206 16.03 0.00 13.35
N TYR A 207 15.67 -0.18 14.63
CA TYR A 207 15.09 0.91 15.41
C TYR A 207 16.09 2.06 15.65
N GLY A 208 17.38 1.75 15.81
CA GLY A 208 18.44 2.75 15.85
C GLY A 208 18.52 3.58 14.57
N CYS A 209 18.38 2.96 13.39
CA CYS A 209 18.30 3.68 12.12
C CYS A 209 17.12 4.66 12.04
N ILE A 210 15.97 4.29 12.61
CA ILE A 210 14.82 5.20 12.73
C ILE A 210 15.17 6.39 13.64
N GLY A 211 15.74 6.11 14.81
CA GLY A 211 16.17 7.15 15.75
C GLY A 211 17.17 8.13 15.13
N VAL A 212 18.18 7.62 14.42
CA VAL A 212 19.17 8.45 13.71
C VAL A 212 18.52 9.37 12.68
N LEU A 213 17.50 8.90 11.97
CA LEU A 213 16.83 9.70 10.94
C LEU A 213 15.83 10.72 11.52
N LEU A 214 15.21 10.41 12.66
CA LEU A 214 14.29 11.32 13.36
C LEU A 214 15.00 12.37 14.22
N LEU A 215 16.25 12.13 14.63
CA LEU A 215 16.96 13.02 15.55
C LEU A 215 17.21 14.43 14.96
N PRO A 216 17.70 14.61 13.72
CA PRO A 216 17.88 15.94 13.14
C PRO A 216 16.58 16.77 13.07
N PRO A 217 15.45 16.28 12.51
CA PRO A 217 14.23 17.07 12.46
C PRO A 217 13.66 17.34 13.87
N ALA A 218 13.77 16.37 14.80
CA ALA A 218 13.35 16.58 16.18
C ALA A 218 14.17 17.70 16.87
N LEU A 219 15.48 17.75 16.66
CA LEU A 219 16.34 18.81 17.21
C LEU A 219 15.99 20.19 16.61
N VAL A 220 15.74 20.27 15.30
CA VAL A 220 15.31 21.51 14.65
C VAL A 220 13.97 21.99 15.22
N LEU A 221 12.98 21.11 15.32
CA LEU A 221 11.67 21.44 15.88
C LEU A 221 11.76 21.82 17.36
N ALA A 222 12.60 21.15 18.15
CA ALA A 222 12.85 21.48 19.55
C ALA A 222 13.45 22.89 19.70
N ARG A 223 14.42 23.23 18.84
CA ARG A 223 15.04 24.57 18.82
C ARG A 223 14.06 25.68 18.45
N LEU A 224 13.06 25.38 17.63
CA LEU A 224 12.01 26.31 17.24
C LEU A 224 10.84 26.36 18.23
N GLY A 225 10.85 25.53 19.28
CA GLY A 225 9.71 25.42 20.21
C GLY A 225 8.47 24.76 19.61
N LEU A 226 8.60 24.09 18.46
CA LEU A 226 7.49 23.50 17.69
C LEU A 226 7.39 21.98 17.84
N LEU A 227 8.21 21.35 18.70
CA LEU A 227 8.26 19.90 18.84
C LEU A 227 6.95 19.29 19.38
N GLN A 228 6.21 20.04 20.19
CA GLN A 228 4.96 19.55 20.79
C GLN A 228 3.88 19.31 19.72
N ILE A 229 3.81 20.14 18.68
CA ILE A 229 2.77 20.07 17.64
C ILE A 229 2.69 18.67 16.98
N PRO A 230 3.78 18.10 16.41
CA PRO A 230 3.72 16.76 15.84
C PRO A 230 3.58 15.65 16.90
N LEU A 231 4.06 15.87 18.14
CA LEU A 231 3.90 14.89 19.22
C LEU A 231 2.44 14.77 19.64
N ASP A 232 1.76 15.91 19.83
CA ASP A 232 0.35 15.99 20.15
C ASP A 232 -0.50 15.39 19.02
N ALA A 233 -0.21 15.72 17.76
CA ALA A 233 -0.91 15.14 16.61
C ALA A 233 -0.79 13.61 16.55
N ILE A 234 0.40 13.04 16.82
CA ILE A 234 0.60 11.59 16.88
C ILE A 234 -0.12 11.00 18.10
N ALA A 235 0.00 11.64 19.26
CA ALA A 235 -0.65 11.20 20.49
C ALA A 235 -2.17 11.18 20.36
N ASP A 236 -2.76 12.24 19.82
CA ASP A 236 -4.19 12.37 19.57
C ASP A 236 -4.68 11.33 18.56
N ALA A 237 -3.93 11.10 17.48
CA ALA A 237 -4.26 10.06 16.51
C ALA A 237 -4.22 8.64 17.14
N LEU A 238 -3.22 8.37 17.99
CA LEU A 238 -3.10 7.10 18.70
C LEU A 238 -4.22 6.92 19.74
N HIS A 239 -4.48 7.93 20.56
CA HIS A 239 -5.56 7.90 21.55
C HIS A 239 -6.93 7.78 20.88
N GLY A 240 -7.17 8.52 19.79
CA GLY A 240 -8.38 8.42 18.99
C GLY A 240 -8.57 7.01 18.43
N SER A 241 -7.51 6.43 17.86
CA SER A 241 -7.54 5.05 17.34
C SER A 241 -7.78 4.01 18.44
N ALA A 242 -7.14 4.17 19.61
CA ALA A 242 -7.31 3.27 20.75
C ALA A 242 -8.73 3.33 21.33
N ARG A 243 -9.30 4.54 21.48
CA ARG A 243 -10.70 4.73 21.89
C ARG A 243 -11.66 4.16 20.87
N ALA A 244 -11.44 4.42 19.58
CA ALA A 244 -12.26 3.86 18.51
C ALA A 244 -12.27 2.32 18.52
N LEU A 245 -11.11 1.69 18.74
CA LEU A 245 -10.99 0.23 18.88
C LEU A 245 -11.70 -0.32 20.11
N GLY A 246 -11.50 0.29 21.28
CA GLY A 246 -12.07 -0.18 22.54
C GLY A 246 -13.57 0.06 22.63
N ASP A 247 -13.99 1.32 22.50
CA ASP A 247 -15.37 1.74 22.70
C ASP A 247 -16.23 1.42 21.49
N GLY A 248 -15.68 1.52 20.28
CA GLY A 248 -16.40 1.30 19.03
C GLY A 248 -16.90 -0.14 18.89
N PHE A 249 -16.08 -1.14 19.24
CA PHE A 249 -16.50 -2.54 19.19
C PHE A 249 -17.55 -2.85 20.25
N VAL A 250 -17.36 -2.35 21.47
CA VAL A 250 -18.31 -2.57 22.58
C VAL A 250 -19.66 -1.93 22.24
N ALA A 251 -19.67 -0.70 21.74
CA ALA A 251 -20.87 0.02 21.33
C ALA A 251 -21.55 -0.64 20.12
N ALA A 252 -20.79 -1.13 19.14
CA ALA A 252 -21.34 -1.86 18.00
C ALA A 252 -21.99 -3.18 18.44
N ARG A 253 -21.34 -3.91 19.37
CA ARG A 253 -21.87 -5.15 19.94
C ARG A 253 -23.17 -4.93 20.70
N THR A 254 -23.24 -3.90 21.55
CA THR A 254 -24.44 -3.61 22.35
C THR A 254 -25.61 -3.18 21.46
N THR A 255 -25.34 -2.35 20.46
CA THR A 255 -26.33 -1.95 19.46
C THR A 255 -26.83 -3.17 18.69
N TYR A 256 -25.93 -3.96 18.12
CA TYR A 256 -26.28 -5.17 17.35
C TYR A 256 -27.07 -6.20 18.18
N ALA A 257 -26.70 -6.41 19.45
CA ALA A 257 -27.39 -7.32 20.36
C ALA A 257 -28.80 -6.84 20.75
N SER A 258 -29.05 -5.53 20.75
CA SER A 258 -30.34 -4.96 21.16
C SER A 258 -31.29 -4.72 20.00
N THR A 259 -30.78 -4.46 18.80
CA THR A 259 -31.61 -4.08 17.64
C THR A 259 -31.77 -5.17 16.59
N VAL A 260 -30.79 -6.07 16.43
CA VAL A 260 -30.79 -7.07 15.34
C VAL A 260 -31.03 -8.49 15.84
N LEU A 261 -30.48 -8.85 17.01
CA LEU A 261 -30.56 -10.21 17.53
C LEU A 261 -31.79 -10.44 18.41
N ASP A 262 -32.40 -11.61 18.24
CA ASP A 262 -33.45 -12.11 19.14
C ASP A 262 -32.92 -12.20 20.59
N PRO A 263 -33.76 -11.95 21.61
CA PRO A 263 -33.39 -12.09 23.02
C PRO A 263 -32.62 -13.37 23.38
N HIS A 264 -32.97 -14.50 22.75
CA HIS A 264 -32.33 -15.80 23.01
C HIS A 264 -30.94 -15.94 22.35
N ALA A 265 -30.65 -15.13 21.32
CA ALA A 265 -29.39 -15.17 20.57
C ALA A 265 -28.38 -14.09 21.01
N ARG A 266 -28.74 -13.21 21.97
CA ARG A 266 -27.88 -12.11 22.44
C ARG A 266 -26.52 -12.57 22.97
N GLY A 267 -26.45 -13.78 23.56
CA GLY A 267 -25.20 -14.38 24.02
C GLY A 267 -24.18 -14.65 22.90
N MET A 268 -24.64 -14.78 21.65
CA MET A 268 -23.78 -14.98 20.47
C MET A 268 -23.41 -13.68 19.74
N ALA A 269 -23.79 -12.50 20.28
CA ALA A 269 -23.58 -11.22 19.61
C ALA A 269 -22.12 -10.94 19.24
N THR A 270 -21.17 -11.28 20.13
CA THR A 270 -19.74 -11.13 19.86
C THR A 270 -19.29 -11.97 18.66
N LEU A 271 -19.70 -13.25 18.63
CA LEU A 271 -19.33 -14.18 17.56
C LEU A 271 -19.96 -13.78 16.23
N SER A 272 -21.26 -13.47 16.21
CA SER A 272 -21.99 -13.06 15.01
C SER A 272 -21.44 -11.75 14.44
N LEU A 273 -21.19 -10.75 15.30
CA LEU A 273 -20.62 -9.46 14.85
C LEU A 273 -19.20 -9.64 14.31
N THR A 274 -18.35 -10.41 15.00
CA THR A 274 -16.98 -10.66 14.54
C THR A 274 -16.96 -11.41 13.21
N ALA A 275 -17.80 -12.43 13.07
CA ALA A 275 -17.95 -13.17 11.82
C ALA A 275 -18.45 -12.25 10.69
N GLY A 276 -19.47 -11.43 10.96
CA GLY A 276 -19.99 -10.47 9.98
C GLY A 276 -18.94 -9.45 9.53
N LEU A 277 -18.16 -8.89 10.46
CA LEU A 277 -17.07 -7.95 10.14
C LEU A 277 -15.96 -8.63 9.31
N LEU A 278 -15.60 -9.87 9.63
CA LEU A 278 -14.65 -10.65 8.83
C LEU A 278 -15.20 -10.94 7.42
N THR A 279 -16.49 -11.25 7.30
CA THR A 279 -17.15 -11.42 6.00
C THR A 279 -17.15 -10.13 5.20
N VAL A 280 -17.46 -8.99 5.82
CA VAL A 280 -17.39 -7.67 5.17
C VAL A 280 -15.98 -7.38 4.68
N LEU A 281 -14.96 -7.61 5.51
CA LEU A 281 -13.56 -7.44 5.12
C LEU A 281 -13.20 -8.33 3.91
N ALA A 282 -13.62 -9.59 3.91
CA ALA A 282 -13.36 -10.51 2.80
C ALA A 282 -14.07 -10.10 1.51
N LEU A 283 -15.34 -9.68 1.60
CA LEU A 283 -16.11 -9.19 0.45
C LEU A 283 -15.52 -7.91 -0.11
N LYS A 284 -15.14 -6.96 0.76
CA LYS A 284 -14.45 -5.73 0.34
C LYS A 284 -13.10 -6.02 -0.28
N ALA A 285 -12.32 -6.95 0.27
CA ALA A 285 -11.08 -7.41 -0.34
C ALA A 285 -11.30 -7.98 -1.75
N ALA A 286 -12.35 -8.79 -1.95
CA ALA A 286 -12.67 -9.35 -3.25
C ALA A 286 -13.15 -8.29 -4.25
N GLU A 287 -13.95 -7.32 -3.80
CA GLU A 287 -14.43 -6.19 -4.59
C GLU A 287 -13.27 -5.32 -5.11
N VAL A 288 -12.33 -4.99 -4.21
CA VAL A 288 -11.12 -4.21 -4.49
C VAL A 288 -10.13 -4.97 -5.37
N PHE A 289 -9.97 -6.28 -5.11
CA PHE A 289 -9.08 -7.12 -5.91
C PHE A 289 -9.61 -7.32 -7.34
N GLY A 290 -10.94 -7.35 -7.49
CA GLY A 290 -11.61 -7.54 -8.76
C GLY A 290 -11.85 -9.03 -9.08
N ILE A 291 -12.99 -9.31 -9.70
CA ILE A 291 -13.46 -10.69 -9.91
C ILE A 291 -12.48 -11.54 -10.74
N LEU A 292 -11.86 -10.95 -11.76
CA LEU A 292 -10.88 -11.64 -12.61
C LEU A 292 -9.62 -12.03 -11.84
N TYR A 293 -9.14 -11.16 -10.95
CA TYR A 293 -7.98 -11.45 -10.09
C TYR A 293 -8.33 -12.51 -9.04
N CYS A 294 -9.52 -12.45 -8.44
CA CYS A 294 -10.03 -13.50 -7.54
C CYS A 294 -10.10 -14.86 -8.23
N MET A 295 -10.65 -14.92 -9.45
CA MET A 295 -10.74 -16.16 -10.23
C MET A 295 -9.35 -16.72 -10.56
N LEU A 296 -8.42 -15.87 -11.00
CA LEU A 296 -7.06 -16.26 -11.35
C LEU A 296 -6.29 -16.77 -10.12
N LEU A 297 -6.38 -16.06 -8.99
CA LEU A 297 -5.77 -16.48 -7.73
C LEU A 297 -6.39 -17.78 -7.23
N GLY A 298 -7.73 -17.90 -7.24
CA GLY A 298 -8.46 -19.10 -6.83
C GLY A 298 -8.06 -20.32 -7.66
N TRP A 299 -8.04 -20.20 -8.99
CA TRP A 299 -7.53 -21.24 -9.88
C TRP A 299 -6.08 -21.62 -9.55
N GLY A 300 -5.23 -20.61 -9.34
CA GLY A 300 -3.82 -20.81 -8.99
C GLY A 300 -3.64 -21.55 -7.66
N VAL A 301 -4.47 -21.26 -6.65
CA VAL A 301 -4.45 -21.95 -5.36
C VAL A 301 -4.93 -23.38 -5.49
N VAL A 302 -6.07 -23.62 -6.14
CA VAL A 302 -6.65 -24.97 -6.33
C VAL A 302 -5.70 -25.88 -7.11
N ARG A 303 -5.04 -25.35 -8.15
CA ARG A 303 -4.07 -26.10 -8.96
C ARG A 303 -2.66 -26.15 -8.35
N ARG A 304 -2.44 -25.57 -7.16
CA ARG A 304 -1.11 -25.40 -6.51
C ARG A 304 -0.07 -24.69 -7.38
N ARG A 305 -0.55 -23.84 -8.29
CA ARG A 305 0.21 -23.07 -9.27
C ARG A 305 0.52 -21.63 -8.81
N ALA A 306 -0.13 -21.15 -7.74
CA ALA A 306 0.15 -19.90 -7.04
C ALA A 306 1.16 -20.06 -5.88
N ALA A 307 1.86 -21.18 -5.82
CA ALA A 307 2.70 -21.53 -4.68
C ALA A 307 4.03 -20.75 -4.69
N LEU A 308 4.21 -19.91 -3.67
CA LEU A 308 5.48 -19.20 -3.46
C LEU A 308 6.61 -20.17 -3.07
N PRO A 309 7.86 -19.86 -3.46
CA PRO A 309 9.05 -20.58 -3.00
C PRO A 309 9.06 -20.71 -1.47
N THR A 310 9.59 -21.81 -0.95
CA THR A 310 9.63 -22.09 0.50
C THR A 310 10.28 -20.95 1.31
N ALA A 311 11.38 -20.39 0.77
CA ALA A 311 12.07 -19.24 1.36
C ALA A 311 11.18 -17.98 1.45
N ALA A 312 10.36 -17.74 0.41
CA ALA A 312 9.47 -16.59 0.29
C ALA A 312 8.18 -16.73 1.11
N ARG A 313 7.65 -17.95 1.22
CA ARG A 313 6.31 -18.24 1.75
C ARG A 313 6.10 -17.72 3.17
N ARG A 314 7.05 -17.97 4.07
CA ARG A 314 6.93 -17.51 5.47
C ARG A 314 7.03 -15.99 5.58
N THR A 315 7.88 -15.37 4.77
CA THR A 315 8.03 -13.91 4.71
C THR A 315 6.77 -13.24 4.17
N TRP A 316 6.19 -13.78 3.11
CA TRP A 316 4.91 -13.30 2.56
C TRP A 316 3.76 -13.50 3.54
N ARG A 317 3.65 -14.65 4.22
CA ARG A 317 2.63 -14.89 5.25
C ARG A 317 2.72 -13.89 6.41
N ALA A 318 3.92 -13.52 6.83
CA ALA A 318 4.12 -12.51 7.86
C ALA A 318 3.59 -11.14 7.42
N LEU A 319 3.91 -10.72 6.19
CA LEU A 319 3.39 -9.47 5.62
C LEU A 319 1.87 -9.48 5.50
N LEU A 320 1.32 -10.60 5.03
CA LEU A 320 -0.12 -10.81 4.91
C LEU A 320 -0.79 -10.71 6.28
N LEU A 321 -0.22 -11.35 7.31
CA LEU A 321 -0.75 -11.31 8.67
C LEU A 321 -0.75 -9.89 9.24
N ILE A 322 0.34 -9.14 9.05
CA ILE A 322 0.41 -7.73 9.49
C ILE A 322 -0.64 -6.89 8.75
N ALA A 323 -0.80 -7.08 7.44
CA ALA A 323 -1.81 -6.36 6.66
C ALA A 323 -3.24 -6.69 7.09
N ILE A 324 -3.54 -7.97 7.36
CA ILE A 324 -4.84 -8.40 7.90
C ILE A 324 -5.07 -7.83 9.29
N LEU A 325 -4.04 -7.82 10.15
CA LEU A 325 -4.15 -7.27 11.51
C LEU A 325 -4.47 -5.77 11.46
N ILE A 326 -3.76 -5.00 10.63
CA ILE A 326 -3.98 -3.56 10.48
C ILE A 326 -5.38 -3.30 9.90
N ALA A 327 -5.75 -3.97 8.79
CA ALA A 327 -7.08 -3.84 8.22
C ALA A 327 -8.19 -4.23 9.23
N GLY A 328 -7.98 -5.30 9.99
CA GLY A 328 -8.88 -5.75 11.06
C GLY A 328 -9.05 -4.69 12.16
N CYS A 329 -7.97 -4.02 12.57
CA CYS A 329 -8.06 -2.91 13.51
C CYS A 329 -8.92 -1.76 12.96
N PHE A 330 -8.81 -1.43 11.67
CA PHE A 330 -9.67 -0.41 11.05
C PHE A 330 -11.14 -0.83 11.02
N VAL A 331 -11.42 -2.06 10.62
CA VAL A 331 -12.78 -2.62 10.58
C VAL A 331 -13.43 -2.53 11.97
N LEU A 332 -12.69 -2.90 13.01
CA LEU A 332 -13.18 -2.90 14.39
C LEU A 332 -13.34 -1.49 14.96
N GLY A 333 -12.43 -0.58 14.64
CA GLY A 333 -12.44 0.78 15.20
C GLY A 333 -13.39 1.75 14.49
N HIS A 334 -13.42 1.74 13.16
CA HIS A 334 -14.12 2.77 12.38
C HIS A 334 -15.49 2.33 11.87
N ARG A 335 -15.87 1.06 12.07
CA ARG A 335 -17.15 0.47 11.63
C ARG A 335 -17.42 0.57 10.12
N PHE A 336 -16.42 0.99 9.35
CA PHE A 336 -16.44 1.08 7.90
C PHE A 336 -15.08 0.59 7.37
N VAL A 337 -15.11 -0.15 6.27
CA VAL A 337 -13.92 -0.59 5.57
C VAL A 337 -13.82 0.24 4.31
N GLY A 338 -12.91 1.21 4.32
CA GLY A 338 -12.57 1.94 3.11
C GLY A 338 -11.82 1.03 2.16
N VAL A 339 -11.94 1.31 0.86
CA VAL A 339 -11.14 0.61 -0.17
C VAL A 339 -9.64 0.70 0.11
N ARG A 340 -9.21 1.83 0.69
CA ARG A 340 -7.83 2.13 1.08
C ARG A 340 -7.24 1.15 2.11
N ASP A 341 -8.05 0.66 3.06
CA ASP A 341 -7.59 -0.16 4.19
C ASP A 341 -7.20 -1.59 3.74
N VAL A 342 -7.79 -2.04 2.63
CA VAL A 342 -7.58 -3.38 2.07
C VAL A 342 -6.58 -3.37 0.91
N MET A 343 -6.18 -2.19 0.44
CA MET A 343 -5.30 -2.06 -0.73
C MET A 343 -3.97 -2.77 -0.53
N VAL A 344 -3.31 -2.62 0.63
CA VAL A 344 -2.02 -3.29 0.89
C VAL A 344 -2.17 -4.81 0.86
N LEU A 345 -3.30 -5.34 1.36
CA LEU A 345 -3.63 -6.76 1.30
C LEU A 345 -3.75 -7.23 -0.17
N CYS A 346 -4.51 -6.50 -0.98
CA CYS A 346 -4.70 -6.78 -2.40
C CYS A 346 -3.38 -6.69 -3.20
N LEU A 347 -2.55 -5.68 -2.93
CA LEU A 347 -1.24 -5.52 -3.56
C LEU A 347 -0.30 -6.69 -3.20
N LEU A 348 -0.32 -7.17 -1.95
CA LEU A 348 0.43 -8.37 -1.56
C LEU A 348 -0.10 -9.65 -2.24
N ALA A 349 -1.40 -9.72 -2.52
CA ALA A 349 -2.03 -10.82 -3.24
C ALA A 349 -1.71 -10.84 -4.75
N LEU A 350 -1.20 -9.74 -5.31
CA LEU A 350 -0.71 -9.73 -6.70
C LEU A 350 0.49 -10.66 -6.91
N VAL A 351 1.29 -10.89 -5.86
CA VAL A 351 2.48 -11.77 -5.95
C VAL A 351 2.11 -13.22 -6.29
N PRO A 352 1.27 -13.93 -5.50
CA PRO A 352 0.82 -15.28 -5.85
C PRO A 352 -0.02 -15.30 -7.13
N THR A 353 -0.74 -14.21 -7.43
CA THR A 353 -1.53 -14.10 -8.67
C THR A 353 -0.65 -14.02 -9.91
N ALA A 354 0.47 -13.30 -9.85
CA ALA A 354 1.46 -13.27 -10.91
C ALA A 354 2.08 -14.64 -11.17
N GLN A 355 2.30 -15.43 -10.11
CA GLN A 355 2.78 -16.81 -10.26
C GLN A 355 1.74 -17.71 -10.94
N ALA A 356 0.47 -17.58 -10.55
CA ALA A 356 -0.63 -18.28 -11.20
C ALA A 356 -0.68 -17.92 -12.69
N LEU A 357 -0.67 -16.63 -13.04
CA LEU A 357 -0.70 -16.18 -14.42
C LEU A 357 0.47 -16.71 -15.25
N ARG A 358 1.69 -16.61 -14.71
CA ARG A 358 2.89 -17.14 -15.36
C ARG A 358 2.76 -18.63 -15.63
N SER A 359 2.29 -19.39 -14.63
CA SER A 359 2.16 -20.84 -14.75
C SER A 359 1.09 -21.24 -15.78
N LEU A 360 0.05 -20.43 -15.93
CA LEU A 360 -1.00 -20.60 -16.93
C LEU A 360 -0.43 -20.34 -18.34
N ALA A 361 0.36 -19.28 -18.49
CA ALA A 361 1.04 -18.97 -19.74
C ALA A 361 2.02 -20.08 -20.17
N LEU A 362 2.82 -20.59 -19.24
CA LEU A 362 3.72 -21.72 -19.49
C LEU A 362 2.95 -22.98 -19.90
N ALA A 363 1.88 -23.33 -19.18
CA ALA A 363 1.04 -24.48 -19.53
C ALA A 363 0.37 -24.34 -20.90
N ALA A 364 -0.05 -23.13 -21.28
CA ALA A 364 -0.63 -22.86 -22.60
C ALA A 364 0.40 -23.01 -23.71
N ARG A 365 1.64 -22.58 -23.47
CA ARG A 365 2.76 -22.74 -24.40
C ARG A 365 3.10 -24.22 -24.60
N ASP A 366 3.19 -24.98 -23.51
CA ASP A 366 3.46 -26.43 -23.55
C ASP A 366 2.37 -27.19 -24.31
N ALA A 367 1.10 -26.77 -24.18
CA ALA A 367 -0.04 -27.37 -24.87
C ALA A 367 -0.22 -26.90 -26.33
N ARG A 368 0.70 -26.08 -26.87
CA ARG A 368 0.57 -25.40 -28.19
C ARG A 368 -0.72 -24.57 -28.36
N ARG A 369 -1.32 -24.10 -27.26
CA ARG A 369 -2.56 -23.29 -27.24
C ARG A 369 -2.27 -21.79 -27.05
N GLU A 370 -1.08 -21.35 -27.41
CA GLU A 370 -0.58 -19.99 -27.15
C GLU A 370 -1.48 -18.90 -27.78
N ARG A 371 -1.99 -19.13 -29.00
CA ARG A 371 -2.92 -18.20 -29.67
C ARG A 371 -4.24 -18.01 -28.90
N ALA A 372 -4.81 -19.10 -28.38
CA ALA A 372 -6.05 -19.05 -27.61
C ALA A 372 -5.82 -18.37 -26.25
N PHE A 373 -4.67 -18.62 -25.61
CA PHE A 373 -4.27 -17.93 -24.39
C PHE A 373 -4.12 -16.42 -24.62
N LEU A 374 -3.39 -16.01 -25.66
CA LEU A 374 -3.21 -14.60 -26.01
C LEU A 374 -4.55 -13.90 -26.32
N PHE A 375 -5.47 -14.58 -27.02
CA PHE A 375 -6.81 -14.05 -27.26
C PHE A 375 -7.58 -13.84 -25.95
N SER A 376 -7.63 -14.86 -25.07
CA SER A 376 -8.30 -14.75 -23.78
C SER A 376 -7.69 -13.68 -22.87
N ALA A 377 -6.36 -13.55 -22.88
CA ALA A 377 -5.64 -12.51 -22.15
C ALA A 377 -5.96 -11.13 -22.73
N GLY A 378 -6.00 -10.97 -24.06
CA GLY A 378 -6.38 -9.73 -24.72
C GLY A 378 -7.80 -9.27 -24.33
N VAL A 379 -8.76 -10.19 -24.33
CA VAL A 379 -10.14 -9.91 -23.88
C VAL A 379 -10.16 -9.51 -22.39
N ALA A 380 -9.45 -10.23 -21.53
CA ALA A 380 -9.37 -9.90 -20.11
C ALA A 380 -8.73 -8.53 -19.87
N ILE A 381 -7.67 -8.19 -20.60
CA ILE A 381 -7.02 -6.88 -20.54
C ILE A 381 -7.99 -5.78 -20.96
N ALA A 382 -8.73 -5.97 -22.06
CA ALA A 382 -9.73 -5.00 -22.52
C ALA A 382 -10.83 -4.80 -21.46
N LEU A 383 -11.35 -5.89 -20.87
CA LEU A 383 -12.35 -5.82 -19.81
C LEU A 383 -11.83 -5.11 -18.55
N LEU A 384 -10.58 -5.38 -18.14
CA LEU A 384 -9.96 -4.73 -16.97
C LEU A 384 -9.68 -3.25 -17.18
N LEU A 385 -9.31 -2.85 -18.40
CA LEU A 385 -9.16 -1.44 -18.74
C LEU A 385 -10.53 -0.75 -18.72
N ILE A 386 -11.56 -1.36 -19.33
CA ILE A 386 -12.92 -0.81 -19.31
C ILE A 386 -13.43 -0.68 -17.87
N ASP A 387 -13.32 -1.73 -17.05
CA ASP A 387 -13.75 -1.73 -15.64
C ASP A 387 -12.96 -0.69 -14.83
N GLY A 388 -11.64 -0.64 -14.97
CA GLY A 388 -10.77 0.31 -14.26
C GLY A 388 -11.05 1.79 -14.61
N PHE A 389 -11.45 2.08 -15.85
CA PHE A 389 -11.82 3.45 -16.27
C PHE A 389 -13.33 3.76 -16.13
N ALA A 390 -14.18 2.74 -15.97
CA ALA A 390 -15.61 2.90 -15.75
C ALA A 390 -15.98 3.02 -14.27
N ARG A 391 -15.19 2.42 -13.37
CA ARG A 391 -15.37 2.61 -11.92
C ARG A 391 -15.09 4.06 -11.56
N THR A 392 -16.15 4.80 -11.25
CA THR A 392 -16.03 6.01 -10.44
C THR A 392 -15.46 5.61 -9.07
N PRO A 393 -14.46 6.31 -8.53
CA PRO A 393 -14.00 6.05 -7.17
C PRO A 393 -15.19 6.27 -6.23
N SER A 394 -15.83 5.19 -5.80
CA SER A 394 -16.82 5.23 -4.73
C SER A 394 -16.08 5.61 -3.45
N ALA A 395 -16.50 6.73 -2.85
CA ALA A 395 -16.00 7.25 -1.59
C ALA A 395 -15.95 6.19 -0.48
#